data_AF-A0A9Q8Q7E2-F1
#
_entry.id   AF-A0A9Q8Q7E2-F1
#
_cell.length_a   1.000
_cell.length_b   1.000
_cell.length_c   1.000
_cell.angle_alpha   90.00
_cell.angle_beta   90.00
_cell.angle_gamma   90.00
#
_symmetry.space_group_name_H-M   'P 1'
#
loop_
_entity.id
_entity.type
_entity.pdbx_description
1 polymer ?
#
loop_
_entity_poly.entity_id
_entity_poly.type
_entity_poly.pdbx_seq_one_letter_code
_entity_poly.pdbx_strand_id
1 'polypeptide(L)'
;MSLFGQSKGLGSGGLFSQSQPAQQTQPTQPTSNVFGQTLGGGQQGGALGSSMMQQPQQVQQMPALAQSAAQLSSSLWQPGKETPHQKPILDQIKLVTEKWDPSNPSCVFKHYFYNKVDEAHIPFYKPQPHEDPREWEEALQNKPAPGFMPVLCSGYTGVADRLKTQKRAISEFNTRLHQINGSLDAILQRHELETEVRALAARRRQTAISERCLALAARVQILRNRGYALSGDEDDLKNRLQNLCREVQDPALGAREEELWSRLIVLRAYSERLNKELDKPAVNGSEELDPDMVAKAKRVLEDYEKQLQHLKKELEALGLDFDEWEKSRGANTKAR
;
A
#
# COMPACT_ATOMS: atom_id res chain seq x y z
N MET A 1 42.17 -15.73 -46.02
CA MET A 1 41.96 -17.16 -45.71
C MET A 1 42.26 -17.38 -44.23
N SER A 2 41.70 -18.41 -43.62
CA SER A 2 41.65 -18.60 -42.16
C SER A 2 42.95 -19.16 -41.55
N LEU A 3 43.25 -18.82 -40.30
CA LEU A 3 44.12 -19.64 -39.44
C LEU A 3 43.88 -19.37 -37.93
N PHE A 4 43.51 -20.43 -37.20
CA PHE A 4 43.60 -20.69 -35.73
C PHE A 4 43.23 -19.60 -34.67
N GLY A 5 42.66 -19.97 -33.51
CA GLY A 5 42.18 -21.31 -33.12
C GLY A 5 41.73 -21.45 -31.65
N GLN A 6 40.68 -22.28 -31.46
CA GLN A 6 40.40 -23.19 -30.35
C GLN A 6 40.75 -22.84 -28.88
N SER A 7 39.72 -22.84 -28.02
CA SER A 7 39.83 -23.17 -26.58
C SER A 7 38.86 -24.30 -26.21
N LYS A 8 39.08 -24.98 -25.06
CA LYS A 8 38.38 -26.22 -24.67
C LYS A 8 37.14 -25.97 -23.82
N GLY A 9 36.19 -26.92 -23.84
CA GLY A 9 35.12 -27.05 -22.86
C GLY A 9 35.31 -28.26 -21.94
N LEU A 10 35.08 -28.04 -20.64
CA LEU A 10 34.71 -28.96 -19.53
C LEU A 10 34.38 -28.02 -18.34
N GLY A 11 33.55 -28.34 -17.35
CA GLY A 11 32.98 -29.63 -16.96
C GLY A 11 33.02 -29.79 -15.44
N SER A 12 32.38 -28.87 -14.71
CA SER A 12 32.31 -28.82 -13.25
C SER A 12 31.18 -27.83 -12.86
N GLY A 13 30.42 -27.99 -11.78
CA GLY A 13 30.37 -29.10 -10.83
C GLY A 13 29.41 -28.77 -9.70
N GLY A 14 28.22 -29.38 -9.67
CA GLY A 14 27.19 -29.10 -8.65
C GLY A 14 27.56 -29.75 -7.31
N LEU A 15 27.70 -28.93 -6.25
CA LEU A 15 28.22 -29.39 -4.97
C LEU A 15 27.59 -28.67 -3.75
N PHE A 16 26.41 -29.12 -3.32
CA PHE A 16 26.24 -29.55 -1.93
C PHE A 16 25.00 -30.43 -1.75
N SER A 17 25.10 -31.45 -0.89
CA SER A 17 24.02 -32.36 -0.55
C SER A 17 24.09 -32.76 0.92
N GLN A 18 22.99 -32.50 1.64
CA GLN A 18 22.43 -33.26 2.76
C GLN A 18 23.36 -34.18 3.60
N SER A 19 23.39 -33.94 4.92
CA SER A 19 23.56 -35.01 5.92
C SER A 19 22.66 -34.74 7.13
N GLN A 20 21.82 -35.73 7.47
CA GLN A 20 20.92 -35.75 8.64
C GLN A 20 21.54 -36.62 9.76
N PRO A 21 21.00 -36.60 10.99
CA PRO A 21 20.32 -37.84 11.45
C PRO A 21 19.06 -37.62 12.32
N ALA A 22 18.33 -38.71 12.59
CA ALA A 22 17.17 -38.83 13.49
C ALA A 22 17.45 -39.90 14.58
N GLN A 23 16.64 -40.25 15.60
CA GLN A 23 15.18 -40.11 15.91
C GLN A 23 14.97 -39.77 17.42
N GLN A 24 13.78 -39.73 18.09
CA GLN A 24 12.39 -40.07 17.71
C GLN A 24 11.33 -39.05 18.23
N THR A 25 10.35 -39.24 19.15
CA THR A 25 9.91 -40.33 20.07
C THR A 25 8.41 -40.11 20.48
N GLN A 26 7.83 -40.88 21.41
CA GLN A 26 6.42 -40.84 21.89
C GLN A 26 6.34 -41.08 23.42
N PRO A 27 5.17 -40.97 24.11
CA PRO A 27 4.02 -40.03 23.97
C PRO A 27 3.48 -39.50 25.34
N THR A 28 2.53 -38.53 25.38
CA THR A 28 1.27 -38.50 26.23
C THR A 28 0.48 -37.16 26.23
N GLN A 29 -0.76 -37.22 26.73
CA GLN A 29 -1.76 -36.16 27.06
C GLN A 29 -1.64 -35.74 28.57
N PRO A 30 -2.49 -34.88 29.22
CA PRO A 30 -3.68 -34.11 28.80
C PRO A 30 -3.73 -32.62 29.32
N THR A 31 -4.92 -31.96 29.26
CA THR A 31 -5.46 -30.90 30.17
C THR A 31 -4.79 -29.49 30.16
N SER A 32 -5.41 -28.33 30.47
CA SER A 32 -6.81 -27.88 30.75
C SER A 32 -6.94 -26.35 30.52
N ASN A 33 -8.18 -25.83 30.49
CA ASN A 33 -8.49 -24.38 30.56
C ASN A 33 -7.92 -23.69 31.82
N VAL A 34 -7.66 -22.37 31.78
CA VAL A 34 -8.10 -21.34 32.75
C VAL A 34 -7.61 -19.95 32.31
N PHE A 35 -8.54 -19.05 31.94
CA PHE A 35 -8.37 -17.59 31.90
C PHE A 35 -9.76 -16.94 31.72
N GLY A 36 -10.20 -15.95 32.50
CA GLY A 36 -9.63 -15.38 33.72
C GLY A 36 -10.74 -14.87 34.64
N GLN A 37 -10.40 -14.58 35.91
CA GLN A 37 -11.36 -14.13 36.93
C GLN A 37 -10.72 -12.98 37.72
N THR A 38 -11.46 -11.90 37.96
CA THR A 38 -11.01 -10.74 38.75
C THR A 38 -12.10 -10.35 39.75
N LEU A 39 -11.76 -10.26 41.03
CA LEU A 39 -12.68 -10.05 42.14
C LEU A 39 -12.21 -8.93 43.08
N GLY A 40 -13.17 -8.15 43.59
CA GLY A 40 -12.97 -7.11 44.61
C GLY A 40 -13.10 -5.68 44.05
N GLY A 41 -13.74 -4.73 44.74
CA GLY A 41 -14.51 -4.84 45.99
C GLY A 41 -14.97 -3.46 46.44
N GLY A 42 -16.21 -3.31 46.93
CA GLY A 42 -16.81 -1.99 47.24
C GLY A 42 -18.02 -2.09 48.18
N GLN A 43 -18.27 -1.03 48.95
CA GLN A 43 -18.97 -1.08 50.25
C GLN A 43 -20.34 -0.37 50.26
N GLN A 44 -21.26 -0.85 51.11
CA GLN A 44 -22.37 -0.12 51.78
C GLN A 44 -23.43 0.72 51.02
N GLY A 45 -24.71 0.49 51.40
CA GLY A 45 -25.57 1.60 51.86
C GLY A 45 -27.00 1.73 51.28
N GLY A 46 -27.98 1.92 52.17
CA GLY A 46 -29.27 2.58 51.85
C GLY A 46 -30.51 1.69 51.66
N ALA A 47 -31.67 2.17 52.14
CA ALA A 47 -33.00 1.56 51.97
C ALA A 47 -34.11 2.62 52.07
N LEU A 48 -35.25 2.48 51.34
CA LEU A 48 -36.58 3.00 51.72
C LEU A 48 -37.73 2.54 50.78
N GLY A 49 -38.97 2.41 51.30
CA GLY A 49 -40.26 2.33 50.56
C GLY A 49 -40.62 0.92 50.02
N SER A 50 -41.77 0.27 50.24
CA SER A 50 -43.18 0.65 50.55
C SER A 50 -43.95 1.24 49.35
N SER A 51 -45.22 0.92 49.07
CA SER A 51 -46.23 -0.02 49.65
C SER A 51 -47.25 -0.44 48.53
N MET A 52 -48.30 -1.28 48.63
CA MET A 52 -49.01 -2.06 49.67
C MET A 52 -49.81 -3.21 48.96
N MET A 53 -50.76 -3.89 49.65
CA MET A 53 -51.95 -4.63 49.10
C MET A 53 -51.70 -6.01 48.42
N GLN A 54 -52.63 -7.00 48.43
CA GLN A 54 -53.77 -7.28 49.35
C GLN A 54 -54.08 -8.81 49.45
N GLN A 55 -55.34 -9.25 49.25
CA GLN A 55 -55.93 -10.52 49.75
C GLN A 55 -57.26 -10.84 49.01
N PRO A 56 -58.01 -11.95 49.29
CA PRO A 56 -57.70 -13.26 49.94
C PRO A 56 -58.06 -14.48 49.03
N GLN A 57 -57.37 -15.63 49.00
CA GLN A 57 -57.20 -16.74 49.99
C GLN A 57 -58.37 -17.76 50.11
N GLN A 58 -58.14 -19.04 49.73
CA GLN A 58 -58.38 -20.22 50.60
C GLN A 58 -57.65 -21.51 50.15
N VAL A 59 -57.13 -22.27 51.14
CA VAL A 59 -56.85 -23.74 51.24
C VAL A 59 -56.59 -24.53 49.93
N GLN A 60 -55.48 -25.27 49.72
CA GLN A 60 -54.24 -25.56 50.49
C GLN A 60 -53.07 -25.89 49.49
N GLN A 61 -52.00 -26.70 49.68
CA GLN A 61 -51.54 -27.73 50.65
C GLN A 61 -49.98 -27.86 50.62
N MET A 62 -49.40 -28.93 51.19
CA MET A 62 -47.98 -29.33 51.10
C MET A 62 -47.86 -30.87 51.25
N PRO A 63 -46.73 -31.55 50.94
CA PRO A 63 -45.47 -31.07 50.33
C PRO A 63 -44.94 -31.97 49.17
N ALA A 64 -43.75 -31.61 48.60
CA ALA A 64 -42.62 -32.50 48.20
C ALA A 64 -41.88 -32.03 46.92
N LEU A 65 -40.55 -31.96 46.97
CA LEU A 65 -39.66 -31.41 45.92
C LEU A 65 -38.99 -32.54 45.09
N ALA A 66 -39.76 -33.37 44.38
CA ALA A 66 -39.20 -34.60 43.78
C ALA A 66 -39.89 -35.12 42.49
N GLN A 67 -40.16 -34.26 41.48
CA GLN A 67 -40.57 -34.74 40.15
C GLN A 67 -40.47 -33.72 38.98
N SER A 68 -39.27 -33.17 38.71
CA SER A 68 -39.00 -32.31 37.54
C SER A 68 -38.04 -32.91 36.49
N ALA A 69 -37.43 -34.07 36.76
CA ALA A 69 -36.48 -34.72 35.86
C ALA A 69 -37.13 -35.63 34.78
N ALA A 70 -38.43 -35.90 34.86
CA ALA A 70 -39.10 -36.94 34.08
C ALA A 70 -39.78 -36.47 32.78
N GLN A 71 -39.85 -35.16 32.50
CA GLN A 71 -40.56 -34.61 31.33
C GLN A 71 -39.66 -34.08 30.21
N LEU A 72 -38.33 -34.14 30.35
CA LEU A 72 -37.38 -33.72 29.30
C LEU A 72 -36.72 -34.90 28.55
N SER A 73 -36.96 -36.14 28.97
CA SER A 73 -36.39 -37.35 28.36
C SER A 73 -37.31 -38.08 27.37
N SER A 74 -38.60 -37.77 27.35
CA SER A 74 -39.64 -38.52 26.61
C SER A 74 -39.65 -38.28 25.09
N SER A 75 -38.94 -37.26 24.59
CA SER A 75 -38.78 -37.00 23.15
C SER A 75 -37.75 -37.91 22.46
N LEU A 76 -37.11 -38.82 23.20
CA LEU A 76 -36.16 -39.78 22.65
C LEU A 76 -36.89 -41.01 22.06
N TRP A 77 -37.06 -40.99 20.74
CA TRP A 77 -37.32 -42.12 19.83
C TRP A 77 -38.16 -43.29 20.38
N GLN A 78 -39.47 -43.28 20.14
CA GLN A 78 -40.29 -44.50 20.16
C GLN A 78 -40.58 -44.98 18.73
N PRO A 79 -40.13 -46.19 18.33
CA PRO A 79 -40.52 -46.79 17.05
C PRO A 79 -42.03 -47.00 16.95
N GLY A 80 -42.62 -46.71 15.79
CA GLY A 80 -44.03 -47.01 15.50
C GLY A 80 -45.07 -45.94 15.86
N LYS A 81 -44.66 -44.72 16.26
CA LYS A 81 -45.55 -43.55 16.24
C LYS A 81 -45.15 -42.57 15.15
N GLU A 82 -45.99 -42.50 14.11
CA GLU A 82 -45.85 -41.50 13.05
C GLU A 82 -46.04 -40.10 13.64
N THR A 83 -45.05 -39.23 13.48
CA THR A 83 -45.22 -37.80 13.77
C THR A 83 -45.90 -37.13 12.56
N PRO A 84 -46.81 -36.14 12.74
CA PRO A 84 -47.70 -35.68 11.66
C PRO A 84 -47.04 -35.08 10.41
N HIS A 85 -45.71 -34.93 10.40
CA HIS A 85 -44.94 -34.25 9.35
C HIS A 85 -43.69 -35.01 8.87
N GLN A 86 -43.46 -36.24 9.35
CA GLN A 86 -42.38 -37.08 8.80
C GLN A 86 -42.84 -37.76 7.51
N LYS A 87 -42.27 -37.34 6.37
CA LYS A 87 -42.36 -38.08 5.10
C LYS A 87 -41.93 -39.54 5.30
N PRO A 88 -42.48 -40.52 4.55
CA PRO A 88 -42.10 -41.92 4.71
C PRO A 88 -40.59 -42.12 4.43
N ILE A 89 -39.98 -43.13 5.06
CA ILE A 89 -38.52 -43.33 5.08
C ILE A 89 -37.92 -43.37 3.66
N LEU A 90 -38.60 -44.00 2.71
CA LEU A 90 -38.19 -44.05 1.31
C LEU A 90 -38.11 -42.64 0.67
N ASP A 91 -39.01 -41.73 1.01
CA ASP A 91 -39.01 -40.36 0.49
C ASP A 91 -38.03 -39.46 1.25
N GLN A 92 -37.69 -39.78 2.50
CA GLN A 92 -36.56 -39.14 3.18
C GLN A 92 -35.22 -39.53 2.52
N ILE A 93 -35.04 -40.81 2.17
CA ILE A 93 -33.83 -41.29 1.48
C ILE A 93 -33.72 -40.64 0.09
N LYS A 94 -34.79 -40.65 -0.72
CA LYS A 94 -34.83 -39.93 -2.01
C LYS A 94 -34.46 -38.47 -1.83
N LEU A 95 -35.12 -37.76 -0.91
CA LEU A 95 -34.85 -36.34 -0.66
C LEU A 95 -33.38 -36.09 -0.27
N VAL A 96 -32.76 -36.95 0.53
CA VAL A 96 -31.32 -36.83 0.83
C VAL A 96 -30.48 -37.05 -0.42
N THR A 97 -30.78 -38.03 -1.28
CA THR A 97 -30.07 -38.19 -2.56
C THR A 97 -30.24 -36.97 -3.48
N GLU A 98 -31.48 -36.47 -3.63
CA GLU A 98 -31.83 -35.27 -4.43
C GLU A 98 -31.16 -34.00 -3.88
N LYS A 99 -30.98 -33.89 -2.56
CA LYS A 99 -30.28 -32.77 -1.91
C LYS A 99 -28.77 -32.73 -2.17
N TRP A 100 -28.16 -33.86 -2.50
CA TRP A 100 -26.72 -33.99 -2.77
C TRP A 100 -26.36 -34.11 -4.26
N ASP A 101 -27.32 -34.40 -5.13
CA ASP A 101 -27.14 -34.36 -6.59
C ASP A 101 -27.04 -32.90 -7.09
N PRO A 102 -25.90 -32.46 -7.67
CA PRO A 102 -25.77 -31.10 -8.19
C PRO A 102 -26.62 -30.85 -9.44
N SER A 103 -27.14 -31.89 -10.08
CA SER A 103 -27.99 -31.85 -11.28
C SER A 103 -29.46 -31.54 -10.95
N ASN A 104 -29.86 -31.68 -9.68
CA ASN A 104 -31.23 -31.56 -9.23
C ASN A 104 -31.54 -30.12 -8.79
N PRO A 105 -32.64 -29.47 -9.24
CA PRO A 105 -32.97 -28.10 -8.83
C PRO A 105 -33.23 -27.97 -7.32
N SER A 106 -33.48 -29.08 -6.61
CA SER A 106 -33.64 -29.08 -5.15
C SER A 106 -32.32 -29.17 -4.37
N CYS A 107 -31.15 -29.24 -5.00
CA CYS A 107 -29.84 -29.36 -4.34
C CYS A 107 -29.63 -28.31 -3.21
N VAL A 108 -29.02 -28.69 -2.08
CA VAL A 108 -28.71 -27.74 -0.99
C VAL A 108 -27.47 -26.90 -1.31
N PHE A 109 -26.52 -27.44 -2.07
CA PHE A 109 -25.22 -26.82 -2.33
C PHE A 109 -25.25 -25.81 -3.48
N LYS A 110 -26.32 -25.00 -3.57
CA LYS A 110 -26.45 -23.86 -4.47
C LYS A 110 -25.82 -22.61 -3.84
N HIS A 111 -25.01 -21.86 -4.59
CA HIS A 111 -24.65 -20.49 -4.22
C HIS A 111 -24.42 -19.61 -5.45
N TYR A 112 -24.80 -18.33 -5.36
CA TYR A 112 -24.65 -17.34 -6.42
C TYR A 112 -23.36 -16.55 -6.27
N PHE A 113 -22.43 -16.73 -7.21
CA PHE A 113 -21.23 -15.93 -7.29
C PHE A 113 -21.40 -14.81 -8.33
N TYR A 114 -21.08 -13.59 -7.94
CA TYR A 114 -21.09 -12.45 -8.86
C TYR A 114 -19.83 -12.45 -9.73
N ASN A 115 -20.03 -12.34 -11.04
CA ASN A 115 -18.97 -12.19 -12.03
C ASN A 115 -19.06 -10.81 -12.68
N LYS A 116 -17.94 -10.09 -12.81
CA LYS A 116 -17.93 -8.83 -13.57
C LYS A 116 -18.07 -9.14 -15.07
N VAL A 117 -18.96 -8.42 -15.74
CA VAL A 117 -19.28 -8.51 -17.16
C VAL A 117 -19.32 -7.09 -17.73
N ASP A 118 -18.85 -6.90 -18.96
CA ASP A 118 -18.91 -5.60 -19.63
C ASP A 118 -20.36 -5.29 -20.05
N GLU A 119 -20.75 -4.01 -20.00
CA GLU A 119 -22.17 -3.61 -20.04
C GLU A 119 -22.89 -4.06 -21.33
N ALA A 120 -22.18 -4.06 -22.46
CA ALA A 120 -22.67 -4.54 -23.74
C ALA A 120 -23.04 -6.05 -23.75
N HIS A 121 -22.51 -6.84 -22.80
CA HIS A 121 -22.76 -8.27 -22.71
C HIS A 121 -23.82 -8.66 -21.66
N ILE A 122 -24.23 -7.75 -20.77
CA ILE A 122 -25.27 -7.99 -19.75
C ILE A 122 -26.55 -8.61 -20.34
N PRO A 123 -27.12 -8.14 -21.47
CA PRO A 123 -28.40 -8.66 -21.98
C PRO A 123 -28.39 -10.12 -22.48
N PHE A 124 -27.21 -10.73 -22.64
CA PHE A 124 -27.09 -12.13 -23.06
C PHE A 124 -27.11 -13.12 -21.89
N TYR A 125 -26.93 -12.64 -20.64
CA TYR A 125 -26.98 -13.49 -19.45
C TYR A 125 -28.43 -13.80 -19.08
N LYS A 126 -28.74 -15.09 -18.97
CA LYS A 126 -30.06 -15.66 -18.66
C LYS A 126 -29.89 -16.83 -17.69
N PRO A 127 -30.91 -17.15 -16.88
CA PRO A 127 -30.88 -18.33 -16.02
C PRO A 127 -30.72 -19.61 -16.84
N GLN A 128 -30.05 -20.59 -16.26
CA GLN A 128 -29.75 -21.89 -16.84
C GLN A 128 -30.96 -22.83 -16.82
N PRO A 129 -30.99 -23.90 -17.65
CA PRO A 129 -32.14 -24.81 -17.74
C PRO A 129 -32.50 -25.61 -16.46
N HIS A 130 -31.70 -25.50 -15.40
CA HIS A 130 -31.84 -26.19 -14.11
C HIS A 130 -31.87 -25.20 -12.92
N GLU A 131 -32.12 -23.92 -13.21
CA GLU A 131 -32.03 -22.80 -12.26
C GLU A 131 -33.41 -22.18 -12.02
N ASP A 132 -33.75 -21.95 -10.76
CA ASP A 132 -35.06 -21.42 -10.37
C ASP A 132 -35.12 -19.89 -10.63
N PRO A 133 -36.02 -19.38 -11.49
CA PRO A 133 -36.02 -17.97 -11.89
C PRO A 133 -36.15 -16.99 -10.72
N ARG A 134 -36.80 -17.40 -9.62
CA ARG A 134 -36.93 -16.61 -8.39
C ARG A 134 -35.60 -16.40 -7.67
N GLU A 135 -34.78 -17.44 -7.57
CA GLU A 135 -33.46 -17.34 -6.94
C GLU A 135 -32.52 -16.47 -7.80
N TRP A 136 -32.63 -16.57 -9.13
CA TRP A 136 -31.92 -15.71 -10.08
C TRP A 136 -32.34 -14.23 -9.97
N GLU A 137 -33.63 -13.94 -9.85
CA GLU A 137 -34.16 -12.59 -9.63
C GLU A 137 -33.72 -12.02 -8.27
N GLU A 138 -33.75 -12.82 -7.20
CA GLU A 138 -33.23 -12.43 -5.88
C GLU A 138 -31.71 -12.15 -5.92
N ALA A 139 -30.93 -12.93 -6.67
CA ALA A 139 -29.51 -12.67 -6.88
C ALA A 139 -29.26 -11.41 -7.74
N LEU A 140 -30.11 -11.12 -8.73
CA LEU A 140 -30.05 -9.85 -9.47
C LEU A 140 -30.39 -8.64 -8.60
N GLN A 141 -31.29 -8.79 -7.62
CA GLN A 141 -31.64 -7.74 -6.68
C GLN A 141 -30.54 -7.50 -5.63
N ASN A 142 -29.91 -8.55 -5.12
CA ASN A 142 -28.83 -8.49 -4.11
C ASN A 142 -27.42 -8.26 -4.73
N LYS A 143 -27.38 -7.59 -5.88
CA LYS A 143 -26.18 -7.35 -6.69
C LYS A 143 -25.28 -6.25 -6.07
N PRO A 144 -23.97 -6.51 -5.88
CA PRO A 144 -23.09 -5.60 -5.12
C PRO A 144 -22.72 -4.30 -5.84
N ALA A 145 -22.76 -4.28 -7.18
CA ALA A 145 -22.47 -3.11 -8.01
C ALA A 145 -22.99 -3.32 -9.46
N PRO A 146 -23.21 -2.26 -10.26
CA PRO A 146 -23.43 -2.38 -11.70
C PRO A 146 -22.31 -3.18 -12.40
N GLY A 147 -22.61 -3.77 -13.56
CA GLY A 147 -21.69 -4.65 -14.29
C GLY A 147 -21.53 -6.08 -13.74
N PHE A 148 -21.95 -6.37 -12.51
CA PHE A 148 -21.89 -7.75 -11.98
C PHE A 148 -23.11 -8.59 -12.36
N MET A 149 -22.91 -9.80 -12.87
CA MET A 149 -23.98 -10.76 -13.14
C MET A 149 -23.86 -11.98 -12.21
N PRO A 150 -24.97 -12.49 -11.66
CA PRO A 150 -24.96 -13.72 -10.88
C PRO A 150 -24.60 -14.93 -11.78
N VAL A 151 -23.93 -15.90 -11.16
CA VAL A 151 -23.60 -17.20 -11.75
C VAL A 151 -23.81 -18.25 -10.66
N LEU A 152 -24.75 -19.18 -10.87
CA LEU A 152 -24.96 -20.30 -9.98
C LEU A 152 -23.77 -21.26 -10.00
N CYS A 153 -23.28 -21.59 -8.81
CA CYS A 153 -22.46 -22.77 -8.58
C CYS A 153 -23.29 -23.80 -7.82
N SER A 154 -23.50 -24.97 -8.44
CA SER A 154 -24.10 -26.15 -7.80
C SER A 154 -22.99 -27.13 -7.40
N GLY A 155 -22.93 -27.47 -6.12
CA GLY A 155 -21.98 -28.44 -5.57
C GLY A 155 -20.50 -28.00 -5.59
N TYR A 156 -19.64 -28.92 -5.12
CA TYR A 156 -18.20 -28.67 -4.97
C TYR A 156 -17.45 -28.52 -6.31
N THR A 157 -18.00 -29.05 -7.42
CA THR A 157 -17.42 -28.94 -8.76
C THR A 157 -17.40 -27.51 -9.26
N GLY A 158 -18.52 -26.78 -9.17
CA GLY A 158 -18.59 -25.36 -9.56
C GLY A 158 -17.62 -24.49 -8.74
N VAL A 159 -17.50 -24.76 -7.44
CA VAL A 159 -16.52 -24.08 -6.57
C VAL A 159 -15.07 -24.40 -6.98
N ALA A 160 -14.77 -25.66 -7.32
CA ALA A 160 -13.45 -26.05 -7.80
C ALA A 160 -13.08 -25.39 -9.14
N ASP A 161 -14.02 -25.26 -10.07
CA ASP A 161 -13.79 -24.56 -11.35
C ASP A 161 -13.68 -23.03 -11.18
N ARG A 162 -14.41 -22.44 -10.23
CA ARG A 162 -14.20 -21.04 -9.81
C ARG A 162 -12.79 -20.84 -9.24
N LEU A 163 -12.29 -21.77 -8.42
CA LEU A 163 -10.93 -21.73 -7.86
C LEU A 163 -9.85 -21.90 -8.95
N LYS A 164 -10.03 -22.81 -9.92
CA LYS A 164 -9.14 -22.92 -11.11
C LYS A 164 -9.09 -21.59 -11.87
N THR A 165 -10.24 -20.95 -12.06
CA THR A 165 -10.38 -19.66 -12.74
C THR A 165 -9.67 -18.53 -11.98
N GLN A 166 -9.85 -18.45 -10.66
CA GLN A 166 -9.14 -17.51 -9.79
C GLN A 166 -7.62 -17.73 -9.84
N LYS A 167 -7.14 -18.97 -9.79
CA LYS A 167 -5.69 -19.29 -9.91
C LYS A 167 -5.11 -18.82 -11.25
N ARG A 168 -5.85 -18.99 -12.35
CA ARG A 168 -5.47 -18.46 -13.67
C ARG A 168 -5.40 -16.94 -13.67
N ALA A 169 -6.43 -16.25 -13.13
CA ALA A 169 -6.46 -14.79 -13.06
C ALA A 169 -5.30 -14.23 -12.20
N ILE A 170 -4.98 -14.84 -11.07
CA ILE A 170 -3.83 -14.45 -10.22
C ILE A 170 -2.51 -14.61 -10.98
N SER A 171 -2.34 -15.70 -11.73
CA SER A 171 -1.15 -15.88 -12.58
C SER A 171 -1.04 -14.80 -13.66
N GLU A 172 -2.15 -14.35 -14.23
CA GLU A 172 -2.18 -13.27 -15.21
C GLU A 172 -1.89 -11.90 -14.57
N PHE A 173 -2.48 -11.60 -13.39
CA PHE A 173 -2.19 -10.37 -12.65
C PHE A 173 -0.72 -10.28 -12.25
N ASN A 174 -0.11 -11.38 -11.78
CA ASN A 174 1.33 -11.42 -11.50
C ASN A 174 2.16 -11.16 -12.77
N THR A 175 1.78 -11.75 -13.90
CA THR A 175 2.47 -11.53 -15.19
C THR A 175 2.38 -10.06 -15.62
N ARG A 176 1.20 -9.44 -15.53
CA ARG A 176 0.98 -8.01 -15.82
C ARG A 176 1.76 -7.11 -14.85
N LEU A 177 1.84 -7.47 -13.56
CA LEU A 177 2.61 -6.74 -12.55
C LEU A 177 4.11 -6.79 -12.83
N HIS A 178 4.66 -7.95 -13.22
CA HIS A 178 6.06 -8.06 -13.65
C HIS A 178 6.35 -7.26 -14.93
N GLN A 179 5.40 -7.17 -15.87
CA GLN A 179 5.52 -6.29 -17.05
C GLN A 179 5.55 -4.81 -16.66
N ILE A 180 4.70 -4.38 -15.71
CA ILE A 180 4.70 -3.01 -15.19
C ILE A 180 6.03 -2.71 -14.50
N ASN A 181 6.50 -3.58 -13.60
CA ASN A 181 7.78 -3.38 -12.90
C ASN A 181 8.94 -3.28 -13.89
N GLY A 182 9.06 -4.20 -14.85
CA GLY A 182 10.10 -4.14 -15.88
C GLY A 182 10.02 -2.89 -16.77
N SER A 183 8.83 -2.31 -16.96
CA SER A 183 8.67 -1.03 -17.65
C SER A 183 9.13 0.17 -16.79
N LEU A 184 8.90 0.12 -15.48
CA LEU A 184 9.39 1.12 -14.53
C LEU A 184 10.91 1.05 -14.40
N ASP A 185 11.49 -0.15 -14.27
CA ASP A 185 12.93 -0.38 -14.22
C ASP A 185 13.62 0.19 -15.48
N ALA A 186 13.05 -0.04 -16.67
CA ALA A 186 13.55 0.50 -17.92
C ALA A 186 13.44 2.04 -18.01
N ILE A 187 12.41 2.65 -17.42
CA ILE A 187 12.27 4.11 -17.34
C ILE A 187 13.29 4.70 -16.36
N LEU A 188 13.50 4.09 -15.20
CA LEU A 188 14.47 4.51 -14.19
C LEU A 188 15.91 4.44 -14.73
N GLN A 189 16.32 3.30 -15.29
CA GLN A 189 17.64 3.13 -15.93
C GLN A 189 17.88 4.17 -17.03
N ARG A 190 16.84 4.51 -17.80
CA ARG A 190 16.94 5.55 -18.83
C ARG A 190 16.99 6.98 -18.25
N HIS A 191 16.35 7.22 -17.11
CA HIS A 191 16.45 8.50 -16.41
C HIS A 191 17.90 8.72 -15.93
N GLU A 192 18.40 7.79 -15.12
CA GLU A 192 19.71 7.84 -14.47
C GLU A 192 20.86 7.86 -15.51
N LEU A 193 20.88 6.90 -16.45
CA LEU A 193 22.04 6.70 -17.32
C LEU A 193 22.03 7.59 -18.57
N GLU A 194 20.86 7.86 -19.17
CA GLU A 194 20.78 8.74 -20.35
C GLU A 194 20.41 10.18 -19.97
N THR A 195 19.35 10.35 -19.19
CA THR A 195 18.62 11.62 -19.16
C THR A 195 19.31 12.64 -18.26
N GLU A 196 19.69 12.25 -17.04
CA GLU A 196 20.46 13.09 -16.12
C GLU A 196 21.82 13.47 -16.71
N VAL A 197 22.55 12.50 -17.26
CA VAL A 197 23.85 12.73 -17.89
C VAL A 197 23.74 13.71 -19.07
N ARG A 198 22.71 13.57 -19.92
CA ARG A 198 22.45 14.51 -21.03
C ARG A 198 22.03 15.89 -20.52
N ALA A 199 21.20 15.98 -19.48
CA ALA A 199 20.77 17.25 -18.88
C ALA A 199 21.93 18.02 -18.24
N LEU A 200 22.79 17.33 -17.49
CA LEU A 200 24.00 17.89 -16.87
C LEU A 200 25.00 18.36 -17.95
N ALA A 201 25.22 17.54 -18.99
CA ALA A 201 26.05 17.92 -20.14
C ALA A 201 25.47 19.12 -20.91
N ALA A 202 24.14 19.19 -21.08
CA ALA A 202 23.46 20.32 -21.71
C ALA A 202 23.62 21.60 -20.89
N ARG A 203 23.43 21.55 -19.56
CA ARG A 203 23.64 22.69 -18.65
C ARG A 203 25.09 23.20 -18.71
N ARG A 204 26.09 22.32 -18.69
CA ARG A 204 27.51 22.69 -18.86
C ARG A 204 27.77 23.36 -20.22
N ARG A 205 27.18 22.85 -21.31
CA ARG A 205 27.28 23.47 -22.64
C ARG A 205 26.58 24.83 -22.70
N GLN A 206 25.42 24.98 -22.06
CA GLN A 206 24.68 26.25 -21.97
C GLN A 206 25.52 27.33 -21.29
N THR A 207 26.17 27.03 -20.16
CA THR A 207 27.11 27.96 -19.49
C THR A 207 28.25 28.37 -20.43
N ALA A 208 28.95 27.41 -21.04
CA ALA A 208 30.07 27.70 -21.95
C ALA A 208 29.65 28.45 -23.23
N ILE A 209 28.41 28.25 -23.72
CA ILE A 209 27.85 29.01 -24.84
C ILE A 209 27.46 30.42 -24.40
N SER A 210 26.91 30.59 -23.19
CA SER A 210 26.59 31.89 -22.60
C SER A 210 27.84 32.75 -22.42
N GLU A 211 28.92 32.19 -21.89
CA GLU A 211 30.23 32.83 -21.77
C GLU A 211 30.78 33.29 -23.14
N ARG A 212 30.72 32.40 -24.15
CA ARG A 212 31.15 32.72 -25.52
C ARG A 212 30.27 33.80 -26.17
N CYS A 213 28.96 33.76 -25.93
CA CYS A 213 28.02 34.75 -26.42
C CYS A 213 28.30 36.14 -25.81
N LEU A 214 28.49 36.21 -24.48
CA LEU A 214 28.88 37.42 -23.76
C LEU A 214 30.22 37.97 -24.26
N ALA A 215 31.24 37.11 -24.39
CA ALA A 215 32.55 37.50 -24.91
C ALA A 215 32.51 37.99 -26.37
N LEU A 216 31.63 37.43 -27.21
CA LEU A 216 31.39 37.90 -28.57
C LEU A 216 30.66 39.25 -28.56
N ALA A 217 29.58 39.39 -27.78
CA ALA A 217 28.81 40.62 -27.67
C ALA A 217 29.68 41.79 -27.17
N ALA A 218 30.53 41.56 -26.16
CA ALA A 218 31.50 42.54 -25.68
C ALA A 218 32.48 42.97 -26.79
N ARG A 219 33.04 42.01 -27.55
CA ARG A 219 33.92 42.32 -28.69
C ARG A 219 33.20 43.11 -29.79
N VAL A 220 31.94 42.79 -30.08
CA VAL A 220 31.12 43.52 -31.07
C VAL A 220 30.83 44.95 -30.61
N GLN A 221 30.47 45.17 -29.34
CA GLN A 221 30.28 46.51 -28.78
C GLN A 221 31.58 47.33 -28.88
N ILE A 222 32.71 46.76 -28.45
CA ILE A 222 34.02 47.43 -28.50
C ILE A 222 34.40 47.80 -29.95
N LEU A 223 34.20 46.90 -30.92
CA LEU A 223 34.52 47.16 -32.32
C LEU A 223 33.59 48.19 -32.96
N ARG A 224 32.29 48.16 -32.64
CA ARG A 224 31.28 49.12 -33.14
C ARG A 224 31.51 50.53 -32.59
N ASN A 225 31.79 50.64 -31.29
CA ASN A 225 31.90 51.93 -30.60
C ASN A 225 33.32 52.53 -30.70
N ARG A 226 34.27 51.85 -31.37
CA ARG A 226 35.69 52.24 -31.41
C ARG A 226 35.90 53.59 -32.10
N GLY A 227 36.17 54.62 -31.31
CA GLY A 227 36.42 55.99 -31.77
C GLY A 227 35.27 56.97 -31.50
N TYR A 228 34.15 56.49 -30.97
CA TYR A 228 33.12 57.34 -30.36
C TYR A 228 33.45 57.62 -28.89
N ALA A 229 32.84 58.68 -28.34
CA ALA A 229 32.90 58.94 -26.89
C ALA A 229 32.06 57.91 -26.12
N LEU A 230 32.46 57.63 -24.87
CA LEU A 230 31.75 56.71 -23.97
C LEU A 230 30.33 57.22 -23.67
N SER A 231 29.31 56.35 -23.71
CA SER A 231 27.95 56.74 -23.31
C SER A 231 27.82 56.90 -21.80
N GLY A 232 26.83 57.68 -21.35
CA GLY A 232 26.47 57.76 -19.92
C GLY A 232 26.12 56.38 -19.35
N ASP A 233 25.36 55.57 -20.09
CA ASP A 233 24.99 54.20 -19.70
C ASP A 233 26.22 53.27 -19.56
N GLU A 234 27.28 53.54 -20.32
CA GLU A 234 28.53 52.77 -20.29
C GLU A 234 29.40 53.17 -19.07
N ASP A 235 29.37 54.44 -18.64
CA ASP A 235 30.00 54.84 -17.38
C ASP A 235 29.22 54.29 -16.16
N ASP A 236 27.89 54.31 -16.22
CA ASP A 236 27.01 53.71 -15.20
C ASP A 236 27.27 52.21 -15.03
N LEU A 237 27.42 51.48 -16.15
CA LEU A 237 27.80 50.05 -16.17
C LEU A 237 29.23 49.84 -15.66
N LYS A 238 30.18 50.68 -16.06
CA LYS A 238 31.57 50.66 -15.53
C LYS A 238 31.58 50.84 -14.01
N ASN A 239 30.84 51.80 -13.48
CA ASN A 239 30.82 52.12 -12.04
C ASN A 239 30.23 50.94 -11.24
N ARG A 240 29.18 50.27 -11.75
CA ARG A 240 28.66 49.02 -11.17
C ARG A 240 29.69 47.88 -11.19
N LEU A 241 30.38 47.69 -12.31
CA LEU A 241 31.44 46.67 -12.42
C LEU A 241 32.65 46.96 -11.51
N GLN A 242 33.02 48.23 -11.32
CA GLN A 242 34.11 48.62 -10.41
C GLN A 242 33.75 48.36 -8.95
N ASN A 243 32.50 48.62 -8.54
CA ASN A 243 32.01 48.29 -7.20
C ASN A 243 32.03 46.77 -6.95
N LEU A 244 31.44 45.97 -7.86
CA LEU A 244 31.45 44.50 -7.78
C LEU A 244 32.87 43.93 -7.78
N CYS A 245 33.78 44.49 -8.59
CA CYS A 245 35.18 44.08 -8.62
C CYS A 245 35.87 44.34 -7.27
N ARG A 246 35.61 45.50 -6.65
CA ARG A 246 36.13 45.85 -5.32
C ARG A 246 35.57 44.96 -4.21
N GLU A 247 34.29 44.61 -4.28
CA GLU A 247 33.64 43.68 -3.33
C GLU A 247 34.24 42.26 -3.44
N VAL A 248 34.46 41.76 -4.66
CA VAL A 248 35.05 40.43 -4.89
C VAL A 248 36.55 40.38 -4.58
N GLN A 249 37.26 41.51 -4.69
CA GLN A 249 38.70 41.61 -4.39
C GLN A 249 39.01 41.98 -2.92
N ASP A 250 38.04 41.96 -2.01
CA ASP A 250 38.27 42.17 -0.58
C ASP A 250 39.14 41.04 0.01
N PRO A 251 40.36 41.33 0.53
CA PRO A 251 41.21 40.33 1.17
C PRO A 251 40.56 39.61 2.36
N ALA A 252 39.56 40.23 3.00
CA ALA A 252 38.81 39.60 4.10
C ALA A 252 37.96 38.40 3.63
N LEU A 253 37.51 38.39 2.37
CA LEU A 253 36.81 37.24 1.79
C LEU A 253 37.76 36.06 1.56
N GLY A 254 38.95 36.33 1.00
CA GLY A 254 40.00 35.32 0.79
C GLY A 254 40.49 34.73 2.11
N ALA A 255 40.81 35.58 3.10
CA ALA A 255 41.21 35.13 4.43
C ALA A 255 40.13 34.29 5.13
N ARG A 256 38.84 34.63 4.94
CA ARG A 256 37.72 33.85 5.47
C ARG A 256 37.54 32.51 4.75
N GLU A 257 37.79 32.44 3.45
CA GLU A 257 37.82 31.16 2.72
C GLU A 257 38.95 30.27 3.26
N GLU A 258 40.16 30.80 3.41
CA GLU A 258 41.31 30.05 3.98
C GLU A 258 41.04 29.60 5.44
N GLU A 259 40.43 30.45 6.27
CA GLU A 259 39.99 30.08 7.63
C GLU A 259 39.02 28.90 7.58
N LEU A 260 37.97 28.97 6.74
CA LEU A 260 36.96 27.92 6.61
C LEU A 260 37.54 26.61 6.08
N TRP A 261 38.46 26.65 5.11
CA TRP A 261 39.19 25.46 4.64
C TRP A 261 40.04 24.84 5.76
N SER A 262 40.81 25.65 6.50
CA SER A 262 41.62 25.16 7.62
C SER A 262 40.77 24.52 8.72
N ARG A 263 39.63 25.14 9.06
CA ARG A 263 38.66 24.63 10.03
C ARG A 263 37.99 23.34 9.56
N LEU A 264 37.67 23.22 8.27
CA LEU A 264 37.13 22.00 7.67
C LEU A 264 38.14 20.85 7.72
N ILE A 265 39.43 21.12 7.48
CA ILE A 265 40.51 20.13 7.61
C ILE A 265 40.63 19.64 9.06
N VAL A 266 40.61 20.55 10.04
CA VAL A 266 40.64 20.20 11.47
C VAL A 266 39.41 19.37 11.88
N LEU A 267 38.21 19.75 11.42
CA LEU A 267 36.98 18.99 11.69
C LEU A 267 36.99 17.61 11.05
N ARG A 268 37.52 17.46 9.82
CA ARG A 268 37.72 16.16 9.18
C ARG A 268 38.70 15.29 9.97
N ALA A 269 39.86 15.82 10.34
CA ALA A 269 40.86 15.08 11.12
C ALA A 269 40.32 14.66 12.50
N TYR A 270 39.50 15.50 13.14
CA TYR A 270 38.80 15.16 14.38
C TYR A 270 37.75 14.06 14.15
N SER A 271 36.91 14.15 13.11
CA SER A 271 35.92 13.12 12.77
C SER A 271 36.57 11.78 12.40
N GLU A 272 37.67 11.78 11.63
CA GLU A 272 38.43 10.56 11.34
C GLU A 272 39.02 9.93 12.60
N ARG A 273 39.49 10.74 13.56
CA ARG A 273 39.95 10.26 14.86
C ARG A 273 38.78 9.69 15.68
N LEU A 274 37.65 10.38 15.73
CA LEU A 274 36.46 9.94 16.46
C LEU A 274 35.94 8.60 15.92
N ASN A 275 35.87 8.44 14.60
CA ASN A 275 35.49 7.18 13.96
C ASN A 275 36.50 6.07 14.32
N LYS A 276 37.82 6.32 14.26
CA LYS A 276 38.85 5.35 14.69
C LYS A 276 38.83 5.03 16.19
N GLU A 277 38.19 5.86 17.03
CA GLU A 277 37.94 5.57 18.44
C GLU A 277 36.64 4.77 18.64
N LEU A 278 35.64 4.95 17.76
CA LEU A 278 34.34 4.26 17.75
C LEU A 278 34.39 2.88 17.05
N ASP A 279 35.25 2.71 16.05
CA ASP A 279 35.56 1.45 15.35
C ASP A 279 36.30 0.46 16.26
N LYS A 280 36.79 0.91 17.43
CA LYS A 280 37.20 0.01 18.52
C LYS A 280 35.94 -0.65 19.08
N PRO A 281 35.81 -1.98 19.03
CA PRO A 281 34.54 -2.64 19.32
C PRO A 281 34.06 -2.31 20.73
N ALA A 282 32.96 -1.55 20.80
CA ALA A 282 32.24 -1.33 22.05
C ALA A 282 31.73 -2.69 22.55
N VAL A 283 32.02 -3.00 23.82
CA VAL A 283 31.61 -4.27 24.44
C VAL A 283 30.09 -4.43 24.49
N ASN A 284 29.38 -3.30 24.54
CA ASN A 284 27.97 -3.23 24.20
C ASN A 284 27.89 -2.93 22.70
N GLY A 285 27.40 -3.88 21.91
CA GLY A 285 27.26 -3.71 20.46
C GLY A 285 26.43 -2.48 20.10
N SER A 286 26.79 -1.82 19.00
CA SER A 286 26.04 -0.67 18.48
C SER A 286 24.56 -1.02 18.33
N GLU A 287 23.69 -0.28 19.02
CA GLU A 287 22.25 -0.46 18.95
C GLU A 287 21.77 -0.10 17.55
N GLU A 288 21.67 -1.12 16.70
CA GLU A 288 21.25 -0.99 15.30
C GLU A 288 19.84 -0.38 15.26
N LEU A 289 19.72 0.78 14.60
CA LEU A 289 18.50 1.59 14.62
C LEU A 289 17.31 0.74 14.20
N ASP A 290 16.34 0.57 15.13
CA ASP A 290 15.18 -0.31 14.96
C ASP A 290 14.60 -0.17 13.54
N PRO A 291 14.66 -1.23 12.70
CA PRO A 291 14.22 -1.16 11.31
C PRO A 291 12.73 -0.77 11.22
N ASP A 292 11.96 -1.07 12.26
CA ASP A 292 10.56 -0.72 12.37
C ASP A 292 10.36 0.79 12.59
N MET A 293 11.23 1.45 13.38
CA MET A 293 11.28 2.92 13.48
C MET A 293 11.74 3.57 12.16
N VAL A 294 12.75 3.00 11.49
CA VAL A 294 13.23 3.51 10.19
C VAL A 294 12.14 3.42 9.12
N ALA A 295 11.39 2.32 9.06
CA ALA A 295 10.26 2.15 8.14
C ALA A 295 9.13 3.15 8.42
N LYS A 296 8.79 3.39 9.69
CA LYS A 296 7.80 4.41 10.11
C LYS A 296 8.27 5.82 9.71
N ALA A 297 9.54 6.16 9.97
CA ALA A 297 10.13 7.45 9.59
C ALA A 297 10.11 7.67 8.06
N LYS A 298 10.49 6.66 7.26
CA LYS A 298 10.42 6.72 5.80
C LYS A 298 9.00 7.02 5.30
N ARG A 299 7.98 6.34 5.85
CA ARG A 299 6.58 6.59 5.49
C ARG A 299 6.15 8.03 5.81
N VAL A 300 6.49 8.54 6.98
CA VAL A 300 6.18 9.93 7.37
C VAL A 300 6.87 10.93 6.44
N LEU A 301 8.12 10.69 6.04
CA LEU A 301 8.84 11.51 5.06
C LEU A 301 8.19 11.46 3.67
N GLU A 302 7.78 10.28 3.19
CA GLU A 302 7.03 10.15 1.93
C GLU A 302 5.68 10.88 1.96
N ASP A 303 4.98 10.90 3.09
CA ASP A 303 3.69 11.60 3.23
C ASP A 303 3.88 13.12 3.37
N TYR A 304 4.93 13.59 4.06
CA TYR A 304 5.32 15.00 4.07
C TYR A 304 5.83 15.49 2.71
N GLU A 305 6.54 14.67 1.93
CA GLU A 305 6.93 15.03 0.56
C GLU A 305 5.69 15.31 -0.30
N LYS A 306 4.68 14.42 -0.28
CA LYS A 306 3.41 14.61 -1.00
C LYS A 306 2.73 15.92 -0.60
N GLN A 307 2.69 16.23 0.70
CA GLN A 307 2.11 17.47 1.23
C GLN A 307 2.89 18.72 0.78
N LEU A 308 4.22 18.70 0.84
CA LEU A 308 5.07 19.81 0.39
C LEU A 308 5.00 20.02 -1.13
N GLN A 309 4.93 18.94 -1.93
CA GLN A 309 4.73 19.03 -3.37
C GLN A 309 3.33 19.57 -3.73
N HIS A 310 2.31 19.29 -2.91
CA HIS A 310 0.98 19.91 -3.05
C HIS A 310 1.04 21.40 -2.72
N LEU A 311 1.53 21.78 -1.53
CA LEU A 311 1.64 23.18 -1.10
C LEU A 311 2.49 24.01 -2.06
N LYS A 312 3.55 23.43 -2.62
CA LYS A 312 4.36 24.06 -3.68
C LYS A 312 3.52 24.36 -4.93
N LYS A 313 2.72 23.41 -5.42
CA LYS A 313 1.87 23.61 -6.62
C LYS A 313 0.79 24.64 -6.39
N GLU A 314 0.15 24.65 -5.21
CA GLU A 314 -0.81 25.68 -4.83
C GLU A 314 -0.16 27.07 -4.80
N LEU A 315 1.07 27.18 -4.26
CA LEU A 315 1.81 28.44 -4.23
C LEU A 315 2.27 28.89 -5.63
N GLU A 316 2.69 27.96 -6.50
CA GLU A 316 3.00 28.25 -7.91
C GLU A 316 1.74 28.69 -8.69
N ALA A 317 0.57 28.08 -8.44
CA ALA A 317 -0.70 28.48 -9.04
C ALA A 317 -1.18 29.86 -8.54
N LEU A 318 -1.23 30.06 -7.22
CA LEU A 318 -1.58 31.37 -6.62
C LEU A 318 -0.60 32.48 -7.04
N GLY A 319 0.67 32.12 -7.29
CA GLY A 319 1.66 33.01 -7.88
C GLY A 319 1.24 33.46 -9.28
N LEU A 320 0.87 32.54 -10.17
CA LEU A 320 0.39 32.84 -11.53
C LEU A 320 -0.92 33.64 -11.52
N ASP A 321 -1.88 33.29 -10.66
CA ASP A 321 -3.16 34.00 -10.51
C ASP A 321 -2.94 35.45 -10.03
N PHE A 322 -2.03 35.65 -9.07
CA PHE A 322 -1.63 37.00 -8.63
C PHE A 322 -0.94 37.77 -9.76
N ASP A 323 -0.07 37.10 -10.51
CA ASP A 323 0.63 37.66 -11.68
C ASP A 323 -0.36 38.10 -12.77
N GLU A 324 -1.46 37.38 -12.99
CA GLU A 324 -2.54 37.77 -13.92
C GLU A 324 -3.39 38.91 -13.35
N TRP A 325 -3.72 38.86 -12.05
CA TRP A 325 -4.43 39.93 -11.36
C TRP A 325 -3.66 41.25 -11.43
N GLU A 326 -2.35 41.26 -11.16
CA GLU A 326 -1.52 42.46 -11.24
C GLU A 326 -1.46 43.02 -12.67
N LYS A 327 -1.36 42.15 -13.69
CA LYS A 327 -1.43 42.57 -15.11
C LYS A 327 -2.79 43.20 -15.43
N SER A 328 -3.90 42.63 -14.97
CA SER A 328 -5.25 43.19 -15.17
C SER A 328 -5.40 44.55 -14.48
N ARG A 329 -4.88 44.69 -13.25
CA ARG A 329 -4.90 45.94 -12.47
C ARG A 329 -4.02 47.02 -13.10
N GLY A 330 -2.82 46.65 -13.55
CA GLY A 330 -1.87 47.53 -14.24
C GLY A 330 -2.29 47.95 -15.65
N ALA A 331 -3.19 47.20 -16.29
CA ALA A 331 -3.87 47.64 -17.50
C ALA A 331 -4.99 48.66 -17.17
N ASN A 332 -5.80 48.36 -16.15
CA ASN A 332 -6.93 49.21 -15.73
C ASN A 332 -6.47 50.59 -15.19
N THR A 333 -5.31 50.67 -14.55
CA THR A 333 -4.70 51.96 -14.12
C THR A 333 -4.00 52.74 -15.24
N LYS A 334 -3.79 52.15 -16.43
CA LYS A 334 -3.26 52.84 -17.62
C LYS A 334 -4.34 53.29 -18.61
N ALA A 335 -5.60 52.90 -18.37
CA ALA A 335 -6.74 53.20 -19.22
C ALA A 335 -7.57 54.40 -18.72
N ARG A 336 -7.01 55.23 -17.82
CA ARG A 336 -7.71 56.30 -17.10
C ARG A 336 -6.81 57.50 -16.85
#